data_AF-A0A2M6W1Q8-F1
#
_entry.id   AF-A0A2M6W1Q8-F1
#
_cell.length_a   1.000
_cell.length_b   1.000
_cell.length_c   1.000
_cell.angle_alpha   90.00
_cell.angle_beta   90.00
_cell.angle_gamma   90.00
#
_symmetry.space_group_name_H-M   'P 1'
#
loop_
_entity.id
_entity.type
_entity.pdbx_description
1 polymer ?
#
loop_
_entity_poly.entity_id
_entity_poly.type
_entity_poly.pdbx_seq_one_letter_code
_entity_poly.pdbx_strand_id
1 'polypeptide(L)'
;MMRKKEHTELITGLDIGTTAVRIAVGQYLRSEGQDKMQIIGAVEVPSEGMQKGVITSIEDTVSAVSNALEQAERLIGIPIEHVWVGISGVQIISQESRGVIAVGRSDGEISDDDVERAVEAARTVAGPLNYEVIH
;
A
#
# COMPACT_ATOMS: atom_id res chain seq x y z
N MET A 1 35.41 -1.10 18.09
CA MET A 1 34.10 -1.75 17.83
C MET A 1 33.37 -0.93 16.78
N MET A 2 33.17 -1.48 15.58
CA MET A 2 32.35 -0.84 14.54
C MET A 2 30.88 -1.02 14.91
N ARG A 3 30.16 0.09 15.06
CA ARG A 3 28.70 0.12 15.22
C ARG A 3 28.10 -0.34 13.90
N LYS A 4 27.45 -1.52 13.85
CA LYS A 4 26.64 -1.96 12.70
C LYS A 4 25.71 -0.80 12.34
N LYS A 5 25.73 -0.32 11.10
CA LYS A 5 24.73 0.65 10.63
C LYS A 5 23.39 -0.05 10.72
N GLU A 6 22.52 0.42 11.61
CA GLU A 6 21.13 0.00 11.58
C GLU A 6 20.54 0.42 10.23
N HIS A 7 19.99 -0.54 9.49
CA HIS A 7 19.21 -0.24 8.30
C HIS A 7 17.89 0.35 8.78
N THR A 8 17.82 1.67 8.77
CA THR A 8 16.60 2.41 9.05
C THR A 8 15.77 2.46 7.78
N GLU A 9 14.67 1.71 7.75
CA GLU A 9 13.70 1.78 6.68
C GLU A 9 12.56 2.72 7.10
N LEU A 10 12.29 3.75 6.29
CA LEU A 10 11.13 4.61 6.49
C LEU A 10 9.94 4.04 5.72
N ILE A 11 8.81 3.98 6.37
CA ILE A 11 7.53 3.57 5.78
C ILE A 11 6.58 4.74 5.94
N THR A 12 6.14 5.28 4.80
CA THR A 12 5.18 6.39 4.77
C THR A 12 3.84 5.88 4.27
N GLY A 13 2.79 6.07 5.06
CA GLY A 13 1.41 5.86 4.64
C GLY A 13 0.75 7.18 4.25
N LEU A 14 -0.03 7.18 3.18
CA LEU A 14 -0.83 8.29 2.68
C LEU A 14 -2.30 7.85 2.57
N ASP A 15 -3.19 8.62 3.20
CA ASP A 15 -4.64 8.46 3.10
C ASP A 15 -5.26 9.73 2.51
N ILE A 16 -5.99 9.59 1.41
CA ILE A 16 -6.66 10.69 0.70
C ILE A 16 -8.16 10.59 1.00
N GLY A 17 -8.56 11.16 2.14
CA GLY A 17 -9.95 11.17 2.58
C GLY A 17 -10.75 12.34 2.00
N THR A 18 -12.08 12.20 1.98
CA THR A 18 -12.99 13.32 1.60
C THR A 18 -12.87 14.53 2.53
N THR A 19 -12.57 14.32 3.81
CA THR A 19 -12.47 15.41 4.79
C THR A 19 -11.04 15.92 4.92
N ALA A 20 -10.06 15.03 4.85
CA ALA A 20 -8.67 15.36 5.11
C ALA A 20 -7.73 14.38 4.42
N VAL A 21 -6.57 14.90 4.02
CA VAL A 21 -5.42 14.11 3.59
C VAL A 21 -4.51 13.90 4.80
N ARG A 22 -4.09 12.66 5.04
CA ARG A 22 -3.27 12.28 6.20
C ARG A 22 -2.02 11.56 5.75
N ILE A 23 -0.91 11.88 6.40
CA ILE A 23 0.35 11.15 6.22
C ILE A 23 0.88 10.72 7.58
N ALA A 24 1.31 9.47 7.67
CA ALA A 24 2.01 8.93 8.83
C ALA A 24 3.33 8.31 8.38
N VAL A 25 4.41 8.66 9.07
CA VAL A 25 5.76 8.18 8.79
C VAL A 25 6.23 7.32 9.95
N GLY A 26 6.47 6.05 9.66
CA GLY A 26 7.03 5.07 10.57
C GLY A 26 8.50 4.81 10.27
N GLN A 27 9.31 4.73 11.31
CA GLN A 27 10.67 4.25 11.26
C GLN A 27 10.69 2.78 11.71
N TYR A 28 11.15 1.90 10.83
CA TYR A 28 11.33 0.49 11.14
C TYR A 28 12.73 0.25 11.69
N LEU A 29 12.79 -0.28 12.91
CA LEU A 29 14.01 -0.57 13.65
C LEU A 29 14.18 -2.10 13.69
N ARG A 30 15.15 -2.59 12.93
CA ARG A 30 15.55 -4.01 12.95
C ARG A 30 16.66 -4.20 13.97
N SER A 31 16.33 -4.79 15.12
CA SER A 31 17.29 -5.27 16.11
C SER A 31 17.19 -6.78 16.25
N GLU A 32 18.31 -7.45 16.56
CA GLU A 32 18.37 -8.91 16.73
C GLU A 32 17.28 -9.40 17.71
N GLY A 33 16.19 -9.96 17.17
CA GLY A 33 15.06 -10.54 17.91
C GLY A 33 13.91 -9.58 18.29
N GLN A 34 13.95 -8.29 17.92
CA GLN A 34 12.85 -7.35 18.17
C GLN A 34 12.70 -6.37 17.02
N ASP A 35 11.78 -6.67 16.11
CA ASP A 35 11.32 -5.71 15.12
C ASP A 35 10.39 -4.71 15.80
N LYS A 36 10.67 -3.41 15.64
CA LYS A 36 9.83 -2.33 16.18
C LYS A 36 9.54 -1.31 15.09
N MET A 37 8.30 -0.85 15.05
CA MET A 37 7.90 0.31 14.26
C MET A 37 7.64 1.48 15.20
N GLN A 38 8.28 2.61 14.95
CA GLN A 38 8.09 3.85 15.70
C GLN A 38 7.50 4.91 14.77
N ILE A 39 6.38 5.52 15.14
CA ILE A 39 5.87 6.70 14.41
C ILE A 39 6.78 7.88 14.73
N ILE A 40 7.35 8.48 13.70
CA ILE A 40 8.25 9.64 13.79
C ILE A 40 7.63 10.92 13.25
N GLY A 41 6.52 10.81 12.52
CA GLY A 41 5.76 11.96 12.03
C GLY A 41 4.33 11.59 11.68
N ALA A 42 3.40 12.50 11.93
CA ALA A 42 2.02 12.41 11.48
C ALA A 42 1.50 13.81 11.18
N VAL A 43 0.81 13.96 10.05
CA VAL A 43 0.22 15.24 9.62
C VAL A 43 -1.18 15.01 9.07
N GLU A 44 -2.01 16.02 9.22
CA GLU A 44 -3.38 16.07 8.68
C GLU A 44 -3.59 17.45 8.07
N VAL A 45 -4.10 17.48 6.84
CA VAL A 45 -4.49 18.72 6.17
C VAL A 45 -5.92 18.58 5.64
N PRO A 46 -6.72 19.66 5.61
CA PRO A 46 -8.05 19.64 4.98
C PRO A 46 -7.95 19.15 3.53
N SER A 47 -8.88 18.28 3.13
CA SER A 47 -8.96 17.84 1.73
C SER A 47 -9.91 18.74 0.98
N GLU A 48 -9.48 19.18 -0.19
CA GLU A 48 -10.31 19.80 -1.21
C GLU A 48 -10.24 18.93 -2.48
N GLY A 49 -11.29 18.97 -3.31
CA GLY A 49 -11.33 18.17 -4.54
C GLY A 49 -11.71 16.69 -4.39
N MET A 50 -12.04 16.24 -3.18
CA MET A 50 -12.58 14.90 -2.91
C MET A 50 -14.04 14.97 -2.43
N GLN A 51 -14.91 14.11 -2.96
CA GLN A 51 -16.29 13.97 -2.48
C GLN A 51 -16.74 12.51 -2.54
N LYS A 52 -17.19 11.96 -1.39
CA LYS A 52 -17.69 10.57 -1.27
C LYS A 52 -16.71 9.53 -1.83
N GLY A 53 -15.41 9.74 -1.63
CA GLY A 53 -14.35 8.86 -2.13
C GLY A 53 -14.06 8.96 -3.63
N VAL A 54 -14.52 10.03 -4.29
CA VAL A 54 -14.24 10.30 -5.71
C VAL A 54 -13.55 11.66 -5.85
N ILE A 55 -12.57 11.75 -6.73
CA ILE A 55 -11.92 13.02 -7.09
C ILE A 55 -12.89 13.85 -7.94
N THR A 56 -13.31 15.00 -7.42
CA THR A 56 -14.13 16.00 -8.12
C THR A 56 -13.30 17.13 -8.71
N SER A 57 -12.09 17.36 -8.20
CA SER A 57 -11.13 18.34 -8.71
C SER A 57 -9.71 17.80 -8.52
N ILE A 58 -8.99 17.62 -9.64
CA ILE A 58 -7.63 17.04 -9.60
C ILE A 58 -6.67 18.08 -9.03
N GLU A 59 -6.83 19.34 -9.41
CA GLU A 59 -5.98 20.46 -9.00
C GLU A 59 -6.02 20.67 -7.47
N ASP A 60 -7.21 20.61 -6.89
CA ASP A 60 -7.39 20.77 -5.44
C ASP A 60 -6.85 19.54 -4.68
N THR A 61 -7.08 18.34 -5.24
CA THR A 61 -6.56 17.09 -4.66
C THR A 61 -5.02 17.09 -4.66
N VAL A 62 -4.40 17.48 -5.78
CA VAL A 62 -2.94 17.61 -5.90
C VAL A 62 -2.40 18.64 -4.90
N SER A 63 -3.10 19.77 -4.75
CA SER A 63 -2.70 20.82 -3.81
C SER A 63 -2.76 20.33 -2.35
N ALA A 64 -3.83 19.63 -1.97
CA ALA A 64 -3.98 19.05 -0.63
C ALA A 64 -2.91 17.99 -0.34
N VAL A 65 -2.64 17.08 -1.28
CA VAL A 65 -1.58 16.06 -1.14
C VAL A 65 -0.20 16.69 -1.05
N SER A 66 0.09 17.69 -1.89
CA SER A 66 1.38 18.39 -1.87
C SER A 66 1.61 19.12 -0.53
N ASN A 67 0.57 19.75 0.01
CA ASN A 67 0.61 20.41 1.31
C ASN A 67 0.88 19.40 2.45
N ALA A 68 0.19 18.25 2.44
CA ALA A 68 0.43 17.17 3.40
C ALA A 68 1.88 16.67 3.34
N LEU A 69 2.41 16.42 2.13
CA LEU A 69 3.79 15.97 1.92
C LEU A 69 4.80 17.01 2.45
N GLU A 70 4.65 18.28 2.09
CA GLU A 70 5.55 19.35 2.54
C GLU A 70 5.58 19.45 4.07
N GLN A 71 4.41 19.36 4.73
CA GLN A 71 4.34 19.37 6.19
C GLN A 71 5.00 18.13 6.81
N ALA A 72 4.80 16.94 6.22
CA ALA A 72 5.41 15.71 6.70
C ALA A 72 6.93 15.74 6.57
N GLU A 73 7.46 16.13 5.41
CA GLU A 73 8.90 16.26 5.17
C GLU A 73 9.56 17.28 6.09
N ARG A 74 8.88 18.42 6.32
CA ARG A 74 9.34 19.44 7.27
C ARG A 74 9.35 18.92 8.71
N LEU A 75 8.37 18.10 9.10
CA LEU A 75 8.26 17.51 10.43
C LEU A 75 9.36 16.49 10.70
N ILE A 76 9.67 15.62 9.74
CA ILE A 76 10.69 14.56 9.89
C ILE A 76 12.09 15.01 9.48
N GLY A 77 12.23 16.12 8.74
CA GLY A 77 13.49 16.68 8.27
C GLY A 77 14.16 15.89 7.14
N ILE A 78 13.42 15.05 6.43
CA ILE A 78 13.90 14.12 5.38
C ILE A 78 12.88 14.11 4.24
N PRO A 79 13.31 14.09 2.97
CA PRO A 79 12.39 13.95 1.83
C PRO A 79 11.68 12.58 1.81
N ILE A 80 10.46 12.56 1.29
CA ILE A 80 9.62 11.37 1.14
C ILE A 80 9.56 11.01 -0.35
N GLU A 81 10.26 9.94 -0.75
CA GLU A 81 10.32 9.52 -2.17
C GLU A 81 9.24 8.48 -2.53
N HIS A 82 8.78 7.70 -1.54
CA HIS A 82 7.83 6.62 -1.73
C HIS A 82 6.77 6.62 -0.63
N VAL A 83 5.55 6.26 -1.00
CA VAL A 83 4.41 6.17 -0.09
C VAL A 83 3.57 4.94 -0.38
N TRP A 84 2.94 4.41 0.67
CA TRP A 84 1.86 3.45 0.58
C TRP A 84 0.54 4.21 0.62
N VAL A 85 -0.19 4.19 -0.48
CA VAL A 85 -1.51 4.83 -0.58
C VAL A 85 -2.60 3.83 -0.25
N GLY A 86 -3.52 4.22 0.64
CA GLY A 86 -4.78 3.53 0.82
C GLY A 86 -5.73 3.84 -0.35
N ILE A 87 -6.12 2.82 -1.11
CA ILE A 87 -7.19 2.95 -2.11
C ILE A 87 -8.51 2.54 -1.44
N SER A 88 -9.47 3.45 -1.43
CA SER A 88 -10.82 3.21 -0.90
C SER A 88 -11.85 3.82 -1.85
N GLY A 89 -13.08 3.28 -1.87
CA GLY A 89 -14.16 3.85 -2.67
C GLY A 89 -15.16 2.82 -3.18
N VAL A 90 -16.29 3.33 -3.69
CA VAL A 90 -17.40 2.51 -4.22
C VAL A 90 -17.06 1.74 -5.50
N GLN A 91 -15.91 2.03 -6.10
CA GLN A 91 -15.44 1.42 -7.35
C GLN A 91 -14.56 0.19 -7.11
N ILE A 92 -14.21 -0.11 -5.85
CA ILE A 92 -13.46 -1.33 -5.51
C ILE A 92 -14.41 -2.51 -5.58
N ILE A 93 -14.05 -3.48 -6.42
CA ILE A 93 -14.77 -4.74 -6.56
C ILE A 93 -13.90 -5.89 -6.04
N SER A 94 -14.56 -6.88 -5.44
CA SER A 94 -13.95 -8.18 -5.13
C SER A 94 -14.70 -9.24 -5.89
N GLN A 95 -13.96 -10.16 -6.51
CA GLN A 95 -14.52 -11.28 -7.25
C GLN A 95 -13.90 -12.57 -6.72
N GLU A 96 -14.75 -13.54 -6.38
CA GLU A 96 -14.27 -14.89 -6.12
C GLU A 96 -13.84 -15.55 -7.43
N SER A 97 -12.67 -16.15 -7.42
CA SER A 97 -12.14 -16.92 -8.53
C SER A 97 -11.63 -18.28 -8.06
N ARG A 98 -11.71 -19.27 -8.95
CA ARG A 98 -11.27 -20.63 -8.68
C ARG A 98 -10.29 -21.09 -9.74
N GLY A 99 -9.05 -21.34 -9.32
CA GLY A 99 -8.03 -22.02 -10.10
C GLY A 99 -8.10 -23.54 -9.88
N VAL A 100 -7.91 -24.30 -10.95
CA VAL A 100 -7.82 -25.77 -10.90
C VAL A 100 -6.63 -26.20 -11.74
N ILE A 101 -5.76 -27.01 -11.15
CA ILE A 101 -4.60 -27.60 -11.82
C ILE A 101 -4.61 -29.12 -11.69
N ALA A 102 -3.91 -29.80 -12.58
CA ALA A 102 -3.58 -31.20 -12.41
C ALA A 102 -2.25 -31.33 -11.65
N VAL A 103 -2.22 -32.19 -10.63
CA VAL A 103 -0.99 -32.58 -9.93
C VAL A 103 -0.25 -33.58 -10.82
N GLY A 104 0.95 -33.19 -11.27
CA GLY A 104 1.72 -33.95 -12.26
C GLY A 104 2.58 -35.08 -11.68
N ARG A 105 2.72 -35.15 -10.34
CA ARG A 105 3.58 -36.11 -9.66
C ARG A 105 2.88 -37.47 -9.52
N SER A 106 3.62 -38.54 -9.72
CA SER A 106 3.08 -39.92 -9.71
C SER A 106 2.66 -40.42 -8.33
N ASP A 107 3.18 -39.81 -7.26
CA ASP A 107 2.83 -40.10 -5.86
C ASP A 107 1.56 -39.36 -5.40
N GLY A 108 1.08 -38.39 -6.18
CA GLY A 108 -0.07 -37.56 -5.83
C GLY A 108 0.17 -36.60 -4.67
N GLU A 109 1.44 -36.38 -4.27
CA GLU A 109 1.77 -35.43 -3.22
C GLU A 109 1.64 -34.00 -3.73
N ILE A 110 0.96 -33.16 -2.95
CA ILE A 110 0.76 -31.74 -3.24
C ILE A 110 2.00 -30.99 -2.74
N SER A 111 2.65 -30.25 -3.65
CA SER A 111 3.80 -29.42 -3.33
C SER A 111 3.48 -27.92 -3.36
N ASP A 112 4.39 -27.09 -2.86
CA ASP A 112 4.22 -25.62 -2.89
C ASP A 112 4.07 -25.09 -4.32
N ASP A 113 4.72 -25.72 -5.31
CA ASP A 113 4.56 -25.40 -6.74
C ASP A 113 3.12 -25.63 -7.23
N ASP A 114 2.47 -26.71 -6.76
CA ASP A 114 1.08 -27.00 -7.10
C ASP A 114 0.14 -25.93 -6.51
N VAL A 115 0.43 -25.44 -5.31
CA VAL A 115 -0.32 -24.34 -4.67
C VAL A 115 -0.13 -23.03 -5.43
N GLU A 116 1.11 -22.66 -5.76
CA GLU A 116 1.41 -21.45 -6.51
C GLU A 116 0.70 -21.45 -7.87
N ARG A 117 0.78 -22.56 -8.61
CA ARG A 117 0.08 -22.73 -9.89
C ARG A 117 -1.44 -22.70 -9.78
N ALA A 118 -2.01 -23.22 -8.69
CA ALA A 118 -3.45 -23.10 -8.44
C ALA A 118 -3.86 -21.64 -8.20
N VAL A 119 -3.05 -20.87 -7.49
CA VAL A 119 -3.27 -19.42 -7.26
C VAL A 119 -3.12 -18.65 -8.57
N GLU A 120 -2.10 -18.94 -9.38
CA GLU A 120 -1.94 -18.34 -10.71
C GLU A 120 -3.16 -18.62 -11.60
N ALA A 121 -3.61 -19.88 -11.64
CA ALA A 121 -4.80 -20.26 -12.40
C ALA A 121 -6.04 -19.47 -11.95
N ALA A 122 -6.18 -19.23 -10.64
CA ALA A 122 -7.27 -18.42 -10.09
C ALA A 122 -7.15 -16.93 -10.49
N ARG A 123 -5.94 -16.40 -10.65
CA ARG A 123 -5.71 -15.00 -11.07
C ARG A 123 -5.99 -14.74 -12.55
N THR A 124 -6.02 -15.77 -13.40
CA THR A 124 -6.24 -15.65 -14.85
C THR A 124 -7.66 -15.27 -15.29
N VAL A 125 -8.58 -14.99 -14.36
CA VAL A 125 -9.95 -14.58 -14.71
C VAL A 125 -9.92 -13.18 -15.32
N ALA A 126 -10.55 -13.04 -16.49
CA ALA A 126 -10.71 -11.73 -17.12
C ALA A 126 -11.56 -10.84 -16.21
N GLY A 127 -10.96 -9.75 -15.73
CA GLY A 127 -11.68 -8.72 -15.00
C GLY A 127 -12.73 -8.04 -15.88
N PRO A 128 -13.74 -7.37 -15.29
CA PRO A 128 -14.67 -6.55 -16.04
C PRO A 128 -13.95 -5.45 -16.82
N LEU A 129 -14.52 -5.09 -17.97
CA LEU A 129 -14.00 -4.01 -18.81
C LEU A 129 -13.89 -2.71 -18.00
N ASN A 130 -12.79 -1.98 -18.18
CA ASN A 130 -12.46 -0.73 -17.48
C ASN A 130 -12.11 -0.87 -15.99
N TYR A 131 -11.74 -2.06 -15.53
CA TYR A 131 -11.15 -2.28 -14.20
C TYR A 131 -9.71 -2.76 -14.32
N GLU A 132 -8.88 -2.38 -13.34
CA GLU A 132 -7.50 -2.83 -13.19
C GLU A 132 -7.38 -3.69 -11.92
N VAL A 133 -6.58 -4.76 -12.01
CA VAL A 133 -6.31 -5.64 -10.87
C VAL A 133 -5.26 -4.98 -9.99
N ILE A 134 -5.63 -4.67 -8.75
CA ILE A 134 -4.76 -4.03 -7.75
C ILE A 134 -4.08 -5.04 -6.80
N HIS A 135 -4.51 -6.31 -6.79
CA HIS A 135 -3.93 -7.40 -5.96
C HIS A 135 -4.24 -8.81 -6.50
#